data_AF-A0A938HQX0-F1
#
_entry.id   AF-A0A938HQX0-F1
#
_cell.length_a   1.000
_cell.length_b   1.000
_cell.length_c   1.000
_cell.angle_alpha   90.00
_cell.angle_beta   90.00
_cell.angle_gamma   90.00
#
_symmetry.space_group_name_H-M   'P 1'
#
loop_
_entity.id
_entity.type
_entity.pdbx_description
1 polymer ?
#
loop_
_entity_poly.entity_id
_entity_poly.type
_entity_poly.pdbx_seq_one_letter_code
_entity_poly.pdbx_strand_id
1 'polypeptide(L)'
;MTARPGPAPLPEKLTPYPVVANIAFAEGPAFDDAGNLYFVNYLETGTLGRMAPDGSVEVWVHTGGQANGLKYDGRGHMVAADHAALRVTRFHTRTRKMEVLADGCEGRPF
;
A
#
# COMPACT_ATOMS: atom_id res chain seq x y z
N MET A 1 13.39 -35.15 2.74
CA MET A 1 12.46 -34.02 2.59
C MET A 1 11.86 -33.72 3.96
N THR A 2 12.27 -32.64 4.62
CA THR A 2 11.69 -32.24 5.92
C THR A 2 10.48 -31.36 5.66
N ALA A 3 9.31 -31.73 6.19
CA ALA A 3 8.10 -30.92 6.09
C ALA A 3 8.34 -29.52 6.66
N ARG A 4 7.79 -28.48 6.02
CA ARG A 4 7.82 -27.12 6.59
C ARG A 4 7.05 -27.15 7.92
N PRO A 5 7.55 -26.50 8.98
CA PRO A 5 6.77 -26.34 10.19
C PRO A 5 5.45 -25.66 9.87
N GLY A 6 4.37 -26.10 10.51
CA GLY A 6 3.07 -25.45 10.42
C GLY A 6 3.14 -24.00 10.91
N PRO A 7 2.13 -23.17 10.59
CA PRO A 7 2.05 -21.82 11.12
C PRO A 7 2.07 -21.85 12.64
N ALA A 8 2.74 -20.88 13.26
CA ALA A 8 2.68 -20.70 14.70
C ALA A 8 1.21 -20.55 15.14
N PRO A 9 0.82 -21.09 16.31
CA PRO A 9 -0.50 -20.88 16.86
C PRO A 9 -0.75 -19.38 17.07
N LEU A 10 -1.99 -18.95 16.86
CA LEU A 10 -2.38 -17.58 17.16
C LEU A 10 -2.24 -17.32 18.66
N PRO A 11 -1.84 -16.10 19.06
CA PRO A 11 -1.77 -15.75 20.47
C PRO A 11 -3.16 -15.75 21.12
N GLU A 12 -3.26 -16.22 22.37
CA GLU A 12 -4.52 -16.20 23.14
C GLU A 12 -5.00 -14.77 23.46
N LYS A 13 -4.07 -13.81 23.47
CA LYS A 13 -4.34 -12.41 23.78
C LYS A 13 -3.57 -11.51 22.82
N LEU A 14 -4.26 -10.49 22.31
CA LEU A 14 -3.68 -9.41 21.52
C LEU A 14 -3.87 -8.08 22.26
N THR A 15 -2.80 -7.30 22.36
CA THR A 15 -2.87 -5.90 22.81
C THR A 15 -2.56 -5.02 21.60
N PRO A 16 -3.55 -4.29 21.06
CA PRO A 16 -3.29 -3.38 19.95
C PRO A 16 -2.44 -2.21 20.42
N TYR A 17 -1.58 -1.71 19.54
CA TYR A 17 -0.82 -0.49 19.74
C TYR A 17 -0.89 0.38 18.48
N PRO A 18 -0.81 1.71 18.59
CA PRO A 18 -0.77 2.59 17.42
C PRO A 18 0.49 2.34 16.59
N VAL A 19 0.33 2.12 15.29
CA VAL A 19 1.46 1.91 14.35
C VAL A 19 1.79 3.20 13.62
N VAL A 20 0.79 3.80 12.97
CA VAL A 20 0.88 5.13 12.33
C VAL A 20 -0.39 5.92 12.69
N ALA A 21 -0.24 7.22 12.92
CA ALA A 21 -1.33 8.14 13.22
C ALA A 21 -1.53 9.16 12.07
N ASN A 22 -2.55 10.02 12.18
CA ASN A 22 -2.82 11.12 11.25
C ASN A 22 -3.07 10.68 9.80
N ILE A 23 -3.76 9.54 9.63
CA ILE A 23 -4.20 9.08 8.31
C ILE A 23 -5.58 9.69 8.04
N ALA A 24 -5.73 10.43 6.95
CA ALA A 24 -6.98 11.08 6.58
C ALA A 24 -8.08 10.05 6.25
N PHE A 25 -7.69 8.96 5.58
CA PHE A 25 -8.56 7.81 5.33
C PHE A 25 -7.75 6.53 5.16
N ALA A 26 -7.84 5.61 6.13
CA ALA A 26 -7.01 4.41 6.16
C ALA A 26 -7.70 3.22 5.48
N GLU A 27 -7.08 2.67 4.44
CA GLU A 27 -7.50 1.44 3.77
C GLU A 27 -6.28 0.72 3.16
N GLY A 28 -6.37 -0.60 3.00
CA GLY A 28 -5.42 -1.40 2.22
C GLY A 28 -3.94 -1.24 2.59
N PRO A 29 -3.51 -1.47 3.85
CA PRO A 29 -2.09 -1.50 4.18
C PRO A 29 -1.39 -2.64 3.43
N ALA A 30 -0.18 -2.39 2.95
CA ALA A 30 0.62 -3.37 2.22
C ALA A 30 2.09 -3.32 2.65
N PHE A 31 2.73 -4.47 2.74
CA PHE A 31 4.17 -4.57 3.00
C PHE A 31 4.93 -4.92 1.72
N ASP A 32 6.11 -4.34 1.54
CA ASP A 32 7.09 -4.82 0.56
C ASP A 32 8.05 -5.86 1.15
N ASP A 33 8.90 -6.45 0.30
CA ASP A 33 9.88 -7.46 0.71
C ASP A 33 10.94 -6.96 1.70
N ALA A 34 11.11 -5.64 1.83
CA ALA A 34 12.03 -5.02 2.78
C ALA A 34 11.36 -4.69 4.13
N GLY A 35 10.07 -5.03 4.29
CA GLY A 35 9.31 -4.76 5.50
C GLY A 35 8.83 -3.32 5.64
N ASN A 36 8.88 -2.51 4.57
CA ASN A 36 8.25 -1.19 4.60
C ASN A 36 6.72 -1.36 4.55
N LEU A 37 6.00 -0.68 5.43
CA LEU A 37 4.54 -0.59 5.42
C LEU A 37 4.11 0.61 4.57
N TYR A 38 3.25 0.37 3.59
CA TYR A 38 2.62 1.38 2.76
C TYR A 38 1.13 1.45 3.05
N PHE A 39 0.57 2.66 2.95
CA PHE A 39 -0.83 2.93 3.28
C PHE A 39 -1.31 4.18 2.52
N VAL A 40 -2.61 4.27 2.27
CA VAL A 40 -3.21 5.39 1.52
C VAL A 40 -3.54 6.57 2.43
N ASN A 41 -3.66 7.75 1.82
CA ASN A 41 -4.17 9.01 2.39
C ASN A 41 -3.47 9.43 3.69
N TYR A 42 -2.14 9.40 3.71
CA TYR A 42 -1.35 9.85 4.85
C TYR A 42 -1.33 11.38 4.95
N LEU A 43 -1.72 11.93 6.10
CA LEU A 43 -1.91 13.36 6.37
C LEU A 43 -3.04 14.03 5.56
N GLU A 44 -3.20 13.71 4.29
CA GLU A 44 -4.23 14.25 3.39
C GLU A 44 -4.67 13.20 2.35
N THR A 45 -5.84 13.40 1.73
CA THR A 45 -6.32 12.49 0.67
C THR A 45 -5.47 12.61 -0.59
N GLY A 46 -5.17 11.49 -1.23
CA GLY A 46 -4.40 11.43 -2.48
C GLY A 46 -2.90 11.25 -2.32
N THR A 47 -2.39 11.19 -1.09
CA THR A 47 -1.02 10.76 -0.79
C THR A 47 -0.97 9.26 -0.51
N LEU A 48 0.20 8.65 -0.69
CA LEU A 48 0.55 7.37 -0.08
C LEU A 48 1.62 7.61 0.97
N GLY A 49 1.45 7.01 2.15
CA GLY A 49 2.46 6.98 3.20
C GLY A 49 3.35 5.74 3.11
N ARG A 50 4.56 5.86 3.66
CA ARG A 50 5.48 4.74 3.88
C ARG A 50 6.07 4.84 5.28
N MET A 51 6.04 3.73 6.02
CA MET A 51 6.77 3.53 7.25
C MET A 51 7.88 2.49 7.04
N ALA A 52 9.12 2.85 7.33
CA ALA A 52 10.25 1.92 7.25
C ALA A 52 10.33 1.03 8.51
N PRO A 53 11.09 -0.08 8.48
CA PRO A 53 11.25 -0.97 9.64
C PRO A 53 11.83 -0.29 10.89
N ASP A 54 12.53 0.83 10.73
CA ASP A 54 13.03 1.66 11.84
C ASP A 54 11.96 2.56 12.48
N GLY A 55 10.74 2.55 11.95
CA GLY A 55 9.60 3.34 12.42
C GLY A 55 9.50 4.74 11.83
N SER A 56 10.43 5.15 10.96
CA SER A 56 10.34 6.43 10.26
C SER A 56 9.17 6.44 9.28
N VAL A 57 8.37 7.52 9.29
CA VAL A 57 7.15 7.65 8.46
C VAL A 57 7.27 8.87 7.55
N GLU A 58 6.96 8.72 6.27
CA GLU A 58 6.95 9.81 5.29
C GLU A 58 5.70 9.79 4.41
N VAL A 59 5.38 10.94 3.80
CA VAL A 59 4.60 10.97 2.56
C VAL A 59 5.51 10.44 1.45
N TRP A 60 5.15 9.28 0.91
CA TRP A 60 5.93 8.58 -0.08
C TRP A 60 5.69 9.14 -1.49
N VAL A 61 4.44 9.28 -1.90
CA VAL A 61 4.07 9.87 -3.20
C VAL A 61 2.74 10.63 -3.12
N HIS A 62 2.58 11.62 -3.99
CA HIS A 62 1.28 12.17 -4.35
C HIS A 62 0.80 11.48 -5.62
N THR A 63 -0.38 10.87 -5.57
CA THR A 63 -0.91 10.06 -6.68
C THR A 63 -1.51 10.91 -7.81
N GLY A 64 -1.91 12.15 -7.50
CA GLY A 64 -2.74 12.98 -8.40
C GLY A 64 -4.19 12.50 -8.51
N GLY A 65 -4.60 11.56 -7.66
CA GLY A 65 -5.98 11.09 -7.48
C GLY A 65 -6.25 10.81 -6.01
N GLN A 66 -7.03 9.77 -5.71
CA GLN A 66 -7.32 9.33 -4.34
C GLN A 66 -7.33 7.79 -4.31
N ALA A 67 -6.18 7.23 -3.95
CA ALA A 67 -6.03 5.80 -3.77
C ALA A 67 -6.78 5.29 -2.54
N ASN A 68 -7.40 4.13 -2.69
CA ASN A 68 -8.17 3.45 -1.65
C ASN A 68 -7.49 2.13 -1.24
N GLY A 69 -7.05 1.32 -2.20
CA GLY A 69 -6.39 0.05 -1.93
C GLY A 69 -4.96 0.03 -2.42
N LEU A 70 -4.08 -0.68 -1.70
CA LEU A 70 -2.73 -1.02 -2.14
C LEU A 70 -2.49 -2.52 -2.14
N LYS A 71 -1.65 -2.97 -3.08
CA LYS A 71 -1.13 -4.33 -3.10
C LYS A 71 0.30 -4.34 -3.62
N TYR A 72 1.20 -4.98 -2.86
CA TYR A 72 2.55 -5.25 -3.35
C TYR A 72 2.53 -6.42 -4.34
N ASP A 73 3.19 -6.27 -5.48
CA ASP A 73 3.18 -7.26 -6.57
C ASP A 73 4.26 -8.35 -6.44
N GLY A 74 5.14 -8.27 -5.44
CA GLY A 74 6.27 -9.19 -5.26
C GLY A 74 7.42 -8.96 -6.26
N ARG A 75 7.38 -7.87 -7.03
CA ARG A 75 8.35 -7.52 -8.08
C ARG A 75 8.86 -6.08 -7.95
N GLY A 76 8.69 -5.47 -6.77
CA GLY A 76 9.13 -4.12 -6.51
C GLY A 76 8.13 -3.03 -6.88
N HIS A 77 6.84 -3.35 -7.06
CA HIS A 77 5.81 -2.34 -7.30
C HIS A 77 4.67 -2.41 -6.29
N MET A 78 4.15 -1.24 -5.95
CA MET A 78 2.88 -1.07 -5.26
C MET A 78 1.80 -0.77 -6.29
N VAL A 79 0.79 -1.64 -6.39
CA VAL A 79 -0.38 -1.43 -7.23
C VAL A 79 -1.44 -0.72 -6.40
N ALA A 80 -2.03 0.34 -6.94
CA ALA A 80 -3.05 1.13 -6.27
C ALA A 80 -4.34 1.20 -7.08
N ALA A 81 -5.47 1.03 -6.42
CA ALA A 81 -6.79 1.35 -6.96
C ALA A 81 -7.12 2.81 -6.59
N ASP A 82 -7.28 3.66 -7.60
CA ASP A 82 -7.50 5.11 -7.47
C ASP A 82 -8.96 5.42 -7.82
N HIS A 83 -9.78 5.71 -6.80
CA HIS A 83 -11.21 5.89 -7.00
C HIS A 83 -11.54 7.25 -7.62
N ALA A 84 -10.78 8.31 -7.26
CA ALA A 84 -11.06 9.65 -7.77
C ALA A 84 -10.62 9.82 -9.22
N ALA A 85 -9.49 9.23 -9.61
CA ALA A 85 -9.01 9.29 -10.98
C ALA A 85 -9.48 8.11 -11.85
N LEU A 86 -10.32 7.22 -11.31
CA LEU A 86 -10.90 6.07 -12.01
C LEU A 86 -9.84 5.27 -12.78
N ARG A 87 -8.84 4.75 -12.05
CA ARG A 87 -7.72 4.01 -12.65
C ARG A 87 -7.06 3.05 -11.68
N VAL A 88 -6.34 2.09 -12.23
CA VAL A 88 -5.36 1.26 -11.52
C VAL A 88 -3.98 1.76 -11.90
N THR A 89 -3.13 2.02 -10.91
CA THR A 89 -1.75 2.48 -11.11
C THR A 89 -0.77 1.50 -10.48
N ARG A 90 0.48 1.51 -10.95
CA ARG A 90 1.61 0.90 -10.24
C ARG A 90 2.69 1.93 -9.96
N PHE A 91 3.33 1.80 -8.82
CA PHE A 91 4.44 2.63 -8.38
C PHE A 91 5.65 1.75 -8.10
N HIS A 92 6.79 2.01 -8.73
CA HIS A 92 8.03 1.34 -8.37
C HIS A 92 8.48 1.77 -6.95
N THR A 93 8.65 0.83 -6.02
CA THR A 93 8.85 1.13 -4.58
C THR A 93 10.08 1.99 -4.29
N ARG A 94 11.19 1.76 -5.03
CA ARG A 94 12.42 2.56 -4.90
C ARG A 94 12.38 3.90 -5.65
N THR A 95 12.09 3.89 -6.95
CA THR A 95 12.17 5.11 -7.79
C THR A 95 10.94 5.98 -7.72
N ARG A 96 9.85 5.49 -7.10
CA ARG A 96 8.56 6.16 -6.97
C ARG A 96 7.85 6.46 -8.30
N LYS A 97 8.40 5.94 -9.42
CA LYS A 97 7.82 6.13 -10.75
C LYS A 97 6.43 5.49 -10.82
N MET A 98 5.45 6.28 -11.22
CA MET A 98 4.07 5.85 -11.45
C MET A 98 3.86 5.43 -12.92
N GLU A 99 2.98 4.46 -13.11
CA GLU A 99 2.43 4.06 -14.40
C GLU A 99 0.93 3.74 -14.23
N VAL A 100 0.12 4.11 -15.22
CA VAL A 100 -1.29 3.69 -15.29
C VAL A 100 -1.34 2.30 -15.91
N LEU A 101 -1.89 1.34 -15.17
CA LEU A 101 -2.11 -0.03 -15.65
C LEU A 101 -3.43 -0.18 -16.39
N ALA A 102 -4.47 0.53 -15.95
CA ALA A 102 -5.76 0.58 -16.59
C ALA A 102 -6.53 1.83 -16.16
N ASP A 103 -7.29 2.42 -17.08
CA ASP A 103 -8.21 3.55 -16.88
C ASP A 103 -9.56 3.31 -17.59
N GLY A 104 -9.79 2.07 -18.03
CA GLY A 104 -10.99 1.66 -18.72
C GLY A 104 -11.00 0.16 -19.04
N CYS A 105 -12.12 -0.31 -19.60
CA CYS A 105 -12.34 -1.67 -20.04
C CYS A 105 -13.09 -1.68 -21.38
N GLU A 106 -12.64 -2.48 -22.34
CA GLU A 106 -13.29 -2.60 -23.66
C GLU A 106 -13.51 -1.25 -24.38
N GLY A 107 -12.55 -0.33 -24.24
CA GLY A 107 -12.60 1.00 -24.86
C GLY A 107 -13.53 2.00 -24.15
N ARG A 108 -14.09 1.66 -23.00
CA ARG A 108 -14.87 2.57 -22.14
C ARG A 108 -14.08 2.93 -20.89
N PRO A 109 -14.10 4.19 -20.43
CA PRO A 109 -13.55 4.53 -19.11
C PRO A 109 -14.32 3.78 -18.01
N PHE A 110 -13.69 3.62 -16.85
CA PHE A 110 -14.33 3.04 -15.68
C PHE A 110 -15.51 3.88 -15.16
#